data_AF-A0A355BJ84-F1
#
_entry.id   AF-A0A355BJ84-F1
#
_cell.length_a   1.000
_cell.length_b   1.000
_cell.length_c   1.000
_cell.angle_alpha   90.00
_cell.angle_beta   90.00
_cell.angle_gamma   90.00
#
_symmetry.space_group_name_H-M   'P 1'
#
loop_
_entity.id
_entity.type
_entity.pdbx_description
1 polymer ?
#
loop_
_entity_poly.entity_id
_entity_poly.type
_entity_poly.pdbx_seq_one_letter_code
_entity_poly.pdbx_strand_id
1 'polypeptide(L)'
;MKQMTRDENTIICRCEDLTLGQLRKLISEGYTTLDEIKRISRAGMGPCQGRTCRALIEREIAAMTGTPIKEQAPARYRQPSKPVKFSAILGGEPHEEDC
;
A
#
# COMPACT_ATOMS: atom_id res chain seq x y z
N MET A 1 -2.24 -13.33 27.80
CA MET A 1 -3.04 -13.28 26.56
C MET A 1 -3.43 -11.82 26.33
N LYS A 2 -2.82 -11.15 25.36
CA LYS A 2 -3.07 -9.71 25.09
C LYS A 2 -4.38 -9.62 24.32
N GLN A 3 -5.36 -8.87 24.83
CA GLN A 3 -6.65 -8.64 24.17
C GLN A 3 -6.41 -8.10 22.77
N MET A 4 -6.80 -8.88 21.77
CA MET A 4 -6.83 -8.49 20.37
C MET A 4 -8.04 -7.56 20.23
N THR A 5 -7.81 -6.26 20.34
CA THR A 5 -8.88 -5.25 20.18
C THR A 5 -9.41 -5.35 18.75
N ARG A 6 -10.70 -5.08 18.56
CA ARG A 6 -11.42 -5.15 17.27
C ARG A 6 -10.70 -4.39 16.14
N ASP A 7 -9.85 -3.43 16.49
CA ASP A 7 -9.00 -2.66 15.58
C ASP A 7 -7.88 -3.46 14.92
N GLU A 8 -7.32 -4.50 15.55
CA GLU A 8 -6.15 -5.21 15.01
C GLU A 8 -6.48 -5.98 13.72
N ASN A 9 -7.73 -6.40 13.55
CA ASN A 9 -8.24 -7.07 12.35
C ASN A 9 -8.69 -6.08 11.26
N THR A 10 -8.61 -4.77 11.48
CA THR A 10 -9.02 -3.77 10.50
C THR A 10 -8.11 -3.84 9.28
N ILE A 11 -8.70 -4.01 8.09
CA ILE A 11 -7.94 -4.07 6.83
C ILE A 11 -7.48 -2.67 6.44
N ILE A 12 -6.17 -2.48 6.39
CA ILE A 12 -5.51 -1.26 5.90
C ILE A 12 -5.25 -1.33 4.41
N CYS A 13 -4.86 -2.50 3.88
CA CYS A 13 -4.69 -2.70 2.44
C CYS A 13 -5.60 -3.81 1.93
N ARG A 14 -6.68 -3.43 1.22
CA ARG A 14 -7.61 -4.39 0.60
C ARG A 14 -6.97 -5.25 -0.50
N CYS A 15 -5.92 -4.77 -1.17
CA CYS A 15 -5.32 -5.50 -2.29
C CYS A 15 -4.37 -6.62 -1.86
N GLU A 16 -3.78 -6.50 -0.68
CA GLU A 16 -2.77 -7.44 -0.16
C GLU A 16 -3.19 -7.97 1.22
N ASP A 17 -4.46 -7.79 1.59
CA ASP A 17 -5.09 -8.19 2.86
C ASP A 17 -4.30 -7.84 4.13
N LEU A 18 -3.61 -6.70 4.10
CA LEU A 18 -2.82 -6.23 5.24
C LEU A 18 -3.74 -5.64 6.32
N THR A 19 -3.68 -6.22 7.51
CA THR A 19 -4.40 -5.73 8.71
C THR A 19 -3.59 -4.67 9.47
N LEU A 20 -4.29 -3.89 10.30
CA LEU A 20 -3.68 -2.90 11.18
C LEU A 20 -2.72 -3.53 12.18
N GLY A 21 -3.07 -4.68 12.76
CA GLY A 21 -2.19 -5.36 13.71
C GLY A 21 -0.91 -5.87 13.07
N GLN A 22 -0.98 -6.39 11.84
CA GLN A 22 0.21 -6.76 11.07
C GLN A 22 1.08 -5.53 10.77
N LEU A 23 0.48 -4.41 10.39
CA LEU A 23 1.21 -3.17 10.14
C LEU A 23 1.92 -2.67 11.40
N ARG A 24 1.23 -2.62 12.54
CA ARG A 24 1.83 -2.20 13.82
C ARG A 24 2.94 -3.14 14.28
N LYS A 25 2.78 -4.44 14.05
CA LYS A 25 3.84 -5.42 14.30
C LYS A 25 5.09 -5.10 13.49
N LEU A 26 4.96 -4.85 12.18
CA LEU A 26 6.09 -4.46 11.33
C LEU A 26 6.75 -3.16 11.81
N ILE A 27 5.97 -2.16 12.20
CA ILE A 27 6.52 -0.91 12.73
C ILE A 27 7.28 -1.16 14.05
N SER A 28 6.76 -2.04 14.92
CA SER A 28 7.44 -2.41 16.16
C SER A 28 8.73 -3.23 15.96
N GLU A 29 8.85 -3.91 14.82
CA GLU A 29 10.08 -4.62 14.41
C GLU A 29 11.15 -3.67 13.85
N GLY A 30 10.82 -2.39 13.65
CA GLY A 30 11.75 -1.33 13.21
C GLY A 30 11.54 -0.85 11.78
N TYR A 31 10.55 -1.37 11.05
CA TYR A 31 10.23 -0.88 9.71
C TYR A 31 9.44 0.44 9.81
N THR A 32 10.14 1.56 9.64
CA THR A 32 9.62 2.90 9.96
C THR A 32 9.41 3.77 8.73
N THR A 33 9.71 3.25 7.54
CA THR A 33 9.46 3.96 6.29
C THR A 33 8.40 3.25 5.45
N LEU A 34 7.67 4.05 4.67
CA LEU A 34 6.68 3.51 3.75
C LEU A 34 7.29 2.54 2.71
N ASP A 35 8.51 2.78 2.25
CA ASP A 35 9.16 1.90 1.27
C ASP A 35 9.56 0.55 1.88
N GLU A 36 10.00 0.52 3.14
CA GLU A 36 10.24 -0.73 3.88
C GLU A 36 8.95 -1.52 4.06
N ILE A 37 7.91 -0.87 4.60
CA ILE A 37 6.60 -1.51 4.78
C ILE A 37 6.06 -2.03 3.44
N LYS A 38 6.17 -1.25 2.37
CA LYS A 38 5.81 -1.67 1.01
C LYS A 38 6.60 -2.91 0.59
N ARG A 39 7.92 -2.95 0.75
CA ARG A 39 8.76 -4.09 0.32
C ARG A 39 8.42 -5.39 1.06
N ILE A 40 8.11 -5.30 2.35
CA ILE A 40 7.81 -6.48 3.18
C ILE A 40 6.36 -6.93 3.01
N SER A 41 5.41 -6.01 3.12
CA SER A 41 3.97 -6.34 3.13
C SER A 41 3.30 -6.31 1.75
N ARG A 42 4.02 -5.85 0.73
CA ARG A 42 3.49 -5.51 -0.61
C ARG A 42 2.41 -4.42 -0.64
N ALA A 43 2.03 -3.84 0.49
CA ALA A 43 1.01 -2.80 0.54
C ALA A 43 1.35 -1.64 -0.40
N GLY A 44 0.40 -1.31 -1.28
CA GLY A 44 0.57 -0.30 -2.33
C GLY A 44 1.07 -0.83 -3.68
N MET A 45 1.36 -2.13 -3.82
CA MET A 45 1.72 -2.76 -5.10
C MET A 45 0.54 -3.41 -5.84
N GLY A 46 -0.63 -3.48 -5.21
CA GLY A 46 -1.85 -3.96 -5.87
C GLY A 46 -2.37 -3.05 -7.00
N PRO A 47 -3.47 -3.41 -7.67
CA PRO A 47 -4.03 -2.65 -8.80
C PRO A 47 -4.43 -1.21 -8.44
N CYS A 48 -4.70 -0.96 -7.14
CA CYS A 48 -4.98 0.38 -6.65
C CYS A 48 -3.75 1.30 -6.61
N GLN A 49 -2.53 0.75 -6.68
CA GLN A 49 -1.25 1.46 -6.60
C GLN A 49 -1.12 2.36 -5.36
N GLY A 50 -1.62 1.89 -4.22
CA GLY A 50 -1.48 2.58 -2.92
C GLY A 50 -2.42 3.76 -2.71
N ARG A 51 -3.41 4.00 -3.60
CA ARG A 51 -4.37 5.11 -3.47
C ARG A 51 -5.14 5.13 -2.16
N THR A 52 -5.46 3.95 -1.61
CA THR A 52 -6.27 3.83 -0.40
C THR A 52 -5.42 3.65 0.85
N CYS A 53 -4.44 2.75 0.81
CA CYS A 53 -3.70 2.33 1.99
C CYS A 53 -2.52 3.24 2.36
N ARG A 54 -1.93 3.97 1.40
CA ARG A 54 -0.67 4.69 1.65
C ARG A 54 -0.77 5.74 2.75
N ALA A 55 -1.74 6.64 2.67
CA ALA A 55 -1.93 7.69 3.66
C ALA A 55 -2.29 7.12 5.04
N LEU A 56 -2.92 5.94 5.09
CA LEU A 56 -3.20 5.23 6.34
C LEU A 56 -1.92 4.69 6.96
N ILE A 57 -1.05 4.09 6.14
CA ILE A 57 0.26 3.57 6.58
C ILE A 57 1.15 4.71 7.09
N GLU A 58 1.26 5.82 6.34
CA GLU A 58 2.04 7.00 6.74
C GLU A 58 1.56 7.57 8.09
N ARG A 59 0.24 7.58 8.33
CA ARG A 59 -0.36 8.00 9.60
C ARG A 59 -0.01 7.05 10.75
N GLU A 60 -0.11 5.74 10.56
CA GLU A 60 0.24 4.78 11.62
C GLU A 60 1.74 4.79 11.93
N ILE A 61 2.59 4.94 10.92
CA ILE A 61 4.03 5.17 11.11
C ILE A 61 4.23 6.42 11.97
N ALA A 62 3.64 7.56 11.59
CA ALA A 62 3.77 8.81 12.34
C ALA A 62 3.28 8.68 13.79
N ALA A 63 2.17 7.98 14.00
CA ALA A 63 1.59 7.77 15.33
C ALA A 63 2.49 6.92 16.23
N MET A 64 3.19 5.92 15.67
CA MET A 64 4.06 5.03 16.44
C MET A 64 5.50 5.54 16.60
N THR A 65 6.05 6.22 15.60
CA THR A 65 7.44 6.72 15.65
C THR A 65 7.53 8.14 16.22
N GLY A 66 6.41 8.86 16.28
CA GLY A 66 6.37 10.27 16.66
C GLY A 66 6.90 11.22 15.58
N THR A 67 7.28 10.70 14.41
CA THR A 67 7.81 11.51 13.30
C THR A 67 6.65 12.17 12.54
N PRO A 68 6.65 13.50 12.35
CA PRO A 68 5.63 14.17 11.55
C PRO A 68 5.56 13.60 10.13
N ILE A 69 4.36 13.46 9.57
CA ILE A 69 4.16 12.95 8.20
C ILE A 69 4.95 13.79 7.17
N LYS A 70 5.15 15.08 7.42
CA LYS A 70 5.92 15.99 6.55
C LYS A 70 7.41 15.62 6.44
N GLU A 71 7.96 14.96 7.44
CA GLU A 71 9.37 14.52 7.48
C GLU A 71 9.55 13.13 6.88
N GLN A 72 8.47 12.40 6.63
CA GLN A 72 8.53 11.10 5.96
C GLN A 72 8.79 11.26 4.47
N ALA A 73 9.62 10.38 3.92
CA ALA A 73 9.89 10.36 2.49
C ALA A 73 8.61 10.02 1.69
N PRO A 74 8.22 10.82 0.70
CA PRO A 74 7.02 10.55 -0.08
C PRO A 74 7.19 9.33 -0.97
N ALA A 75 6.11 8.57 -1.17
CA ALA A 75 6.14 7.48 -2.15
C ALA A 75 6.46 7.99 -3.57
N ARG A 76 7.25 7.21 -4.31
CA ARG A 76 7.49 7.49 -5.73
C ARG A 76 6.26 7.14 -6.56
N TYR A 77 5.78 8.13 -7.31
CA TYR A 77 4.74 7.95 -8.32
C TYR A 77 5.38 7.57 -9.65
N ARG A 78 4.85 6.52 -10.28
CA ARG A 78 5.28 6.05 -11.59
C ARG A 78 4.10 6.09 -12.54
N GLN A 79 4.40 6.40 -13.79
CA GLN A 79 3.46 6.28 -14.90
C GLN A 79 3.29 4.80 -15.30
N PRO A 80 2.12 4.40 -15.84
CA PRO A 80 0.88 5.17 -15.98
C PRO A 80 0.10 5.26 -14.66
N SER A 81 -0.62 6.37 -14.46
CA SER A 81 -1.35 6.58 -13.20
C SER A 81 -2.43 5.52 -12.95
N LYS A 82 -3.09 5.04 -14.01
CA LYS A 82 -4.03 3.91 -13.98
C LYS A 82 -3.50 2.78 -14.87
N PRO A 83 -3.80 1.52 -14.57
CA PRO A 83 -3.57 0.43 -15.51
C PRO A 83 -4.25 0.72 -16.84
N VAL A 84 -3.49 0.60 -17.93
CA VAL A 84 -3.98 0.74 -19.30
C VAL A 84 -3.77 -0.59 -20.03
N LYS A 85 -4.66 -0.91 -20.96
CA LYS A 85 -4.48 -2.08 -21.83
C LYS A 85 -3.25 -1.86 -22.73
N PHE A 86 -2.56 -2.94 -23.08
CA PHE A 86 -1.40 -2.85 -23.96
C PHE A 86 -1.78 -2.32 -25.35
N SER A 87 -2.96 -2.67 -25.85
CA SER A 87 -3.52 -2.14 -27.12
C SER A 87 -3.63 -0.61 -27.13
N ALA A 88 -3.96 0.00 -25.98
CA ALA A 88 -4.04 1.46 -25.87
C ALA A 88 -2.66 2.15 -25.97
N ILE A 89 -1.57 1.41 -25.78
CA ILE A 89 -0.20 1.90 -25.98
C ILE A 89 0.28 1.66 -27.42
N LEU A 90 -0.05 0.49 -27.98
CA LEU A 90 0.40 0.08 -29.33
C LEU A 90 -0.35 0.78 -30.47
N GLY A 91 -1.57 1.29 -30.23
CA GLY A 91 -2.38 1.91 -31.28
C GLY A 91 -2.99 0.92 -32.27
N GLY A 92 -3.01 -0.38 -31.94
CA GLY A 92 -3.66 -1.42 -32.74
C GLY A 92 -5.16 -1.49 -32.46
N GLU A 93 -5.95 -1.64 -33.53
CA GLU A 93 -7.38 -1.96 -33.45
C GLU A 93 -7.58 -3.25 -32.62
N PRO A 94 -8.67 -3.37 -31.85
CA PRO A 94 -8.98 -4.60 -31.13
C PRO A 94 -9.11 -5.77 -32.12
N HIS A 95 -8.33 -6.82 -31.91
CA HIS A 95 -8.48 -8.07 -32.67
C HIS A 95 -9.65 -8.85 -32.06
N GLU A 96 -10.74 -9.06 -32.81
CA GLU A 96 -11.98 -9.72 -32.37
C GLU A 96 -11.85 -11.26 -32.20
N GLU A 97 -10.66 -11.79 -31.93
CA GLU A 97 -10.46 -13.24 -31.74
C GLU A 97 -9.76 -13.51 -30.41
N ASP A 98 -10.50 -13.38 -29.31
CA ASP A 98 -10.16 -14.00 -28.03
C ASP A 98 -11.38 -14.88 -27.63
N CYS A 99 -11.34 -16.16 -27.99
CA CYS A 99 -12.14 -17.23 -27.38
C CYS A 99 -11.54 -17.62 -26.02
#